data_AF-A0A9E2XHX0-F1
#
_entry.id   AF-A0A9E2XHX0-F1
#
_cell.length_a   1.000
_cell.length_b   1.000
_cell.length_c   1.000
_cell.angle_alpha   90.00
_cell.angle_beta   90.00
_cell.angle_gamma   90.00
#
_symmetry.space_group_name_H-M   'P 1'
#
loop_
_entity.id
_entity.type
_entity.pdbx_description
1 polymer ?
#
loop_
_entity_poly.entity_id
_entity_poly.type
_entity_poly.pdbx_seq_one_letter_code
_entity_poly.pdbx_strand_id
1 'polypeptide(L)'
;MLLEDVLALAAEAEGDAGAYEIAARNAVRALVAPAGKVDPALLEREQFAAHGLAWIATYVAALRQMCRWAEAGGQDELELLMLQSAYGEYLAQLSGGIAISQVEIVRPGDLGLDSAALDTPPVRKLIAANTAAVRLRIAELIGDSLESGNFGALGLDDEALGEVRRQFRRF
;
A
#
# COMPACT_ATOMS: atom_id res chain seq x y z
N MET A 1 -4.21 12.25 -14.86
CA MET A 1 -5.48 12.84 -14.39
C MET A 1 -6.04 11.95 -13.30
N LEU A 2 -6.76 12.55 -12.34
CA LEU A 2 -7.47 11.82 -11.30
C LEU A 2 -8.58 10.95 -11.91
N LEU A 3 -8.73 9.72 -11.42
CA LEU A 3 -9.84 8.84 -11.77
C LEU A 3 -11.10 9.26 -11.01
N GLU A 4 -12.21 9.42 -11.71
CA GLU A 4 -13.50 9.81 -11.11
C GLU A 4 -14.00 8.78 -10.09
N ASP A 5 -13.67 7.50 -10.29
CA ASP A 5 -14.09 6.36 -9.49
C ASP A 5 -12.97 5.82 -8.57
N VAL A 6 -11.97 6.64 -8.23
CA VAL A 6 -10.76 6.18 -7.51
C VAL A 6 -11.07 5.47 -6.19
N LEU A 7 -12.04 5.94 -5.40
CA LEU A 7 -12.40 5.32 -4.11
C LEU A 7 -13.01 3.93 -4.30
N ALA A 8 -13.92 3.78 -5.26
CA ALA A 8 -14.54 2.49 -5.57
C ALA A 8 -13.49 1.48 -6.08
N LEU A 9 -12.61 1.93 -6.99
CA LEU A 9 -11.50 1.11 -7.48
C LEU A 9 -10.53 0.71 -6.36
N ALA A 10 -10.23 1.62 -5.44
CA ALA A 10 -9.35 1.36 -4.30
C ALA A 10 -9.95 0.32 -3.35
N ALA A 11 -11.26 0.39 -3.08
CA ALA A 11 -11.95 -0.60 -2.26
C ALA A 11 -11.98 -1.98 -2.91
N GLU A 12 -12.26 -2.07 -4.22
CA GLU A 12 -12.20 -3.34 -4.98
C GLU A 12 -10.79 -3.93 -4.97
N ALA A 13 -9.78 -3.12 -5.28
CA ALA A 13 -8.39 -3.57 -5.30
C ALA A 13 -7.83 -3.91 -3.90
N GLU A 14 -8.37 -3.33 -2.82
CA GLU A 14 -8.04 -3.78 -1.45
C GLU A 14 -8.48 -5.23 -1.24
N GLY A 15 -9.66 -5.61 -1.76
CA GLY A 15 -10.15 -6.98 -1.73
C GLY A 15 -9.21 -7.95 -2.45
N ASP A 16 -8.78 -7.59 -3.65
CA ASP A 16 -7.82 -8.37 -4.45
C ASP A 16 -6.47 -8.53 -3.71
N ALA A 17 -5.95 -7.43 -3.16
CA ALA A 17 -4.72 -7.43 -2.38
C ALA A 17 -4.84 -8.27 -1.10
N GLY A 18 -6.00 -8.25 -0.43
CA GLY A 18 -6.29 -9.09 0.73
C GLY A 18 -6.32 -10.58 0.40
N ALA A 19 -6.92 -10.97 -0.73
CA ALA A 19 -6.89 -12.34 -1.21
C ALA A 19 -5.46 -12.81 -1.53
N TYR A 20 -4.66 -11.93 -2.15
CA TYR A 20 -3.24 -12.18 -2.40
C TYR A 20 -2.42 -12.38 -1.11
N GLU A 21 -2.66 -11.56 -0.07
CA GLU A 21 -2.02 -11.72 1.25
C GLU A 21 -2.34 -13.08 1.88
N ILE A 22 -3.59 -13.53 1.78
CA ILE A 22 -4.02 -14.85 2.30
C ILE A 22 -3.30 -15.98 1.55
N ALA A 23 -3.18 -15.88 0.22
CA ALA A 23 -2.45 -16.85 -0.57
C ALA A 23 -0.96 -16.91 -0.18
N ALA A 24 -0.30 -15.75 -0.05
CA ALA A 24 1.08 -15.63 0.42
C ALA A 24 1.27 -16.27 1.80
N ARG A 25 0.35 -15.99 2.72
CA ARG A 25 0.36 -16.53 4.08
C ARG A 25 0.26 -18.05 4.08
N ASN A 26 -0.62 -18.62 3.26
CA ASN A 26 -0.78 -20.07 3.14
C ASN A 26 0.46 -20.73 2.55
N ALA A 27 1.05 -20.13 1.50
CA ALA A 27 2.27 -20.63 0.87
C ALA A 27 3.44 -20.67 1.87
N VAL A 28 3.70 -19.57 2.58
CA VAL A 28 4.77 -19.52 3.59
C VAL A 28 4.48 -20.46 4.75
N ARG A 29 3.23 -20.57 5.20
CA ARG A 29 2.85 -21.50 6.28
C ARG A 29 3.17 -22.95 5.90
N ALA A 30 2.96 -23.35 4.65
CA ALA A 30 3.31 -24.70 4.19
C ALA A 30 4.81 -24.99 4.28
N LEU A 31 5.65 -23.95 4.11
CA LEU A 31 7.11 -24.05 4.20
C LEU A 31 7.61 -24.11 5.64
N VAL A 32 7.06 -23.27 6.53
CA VAL A 32 7.61 -23.08 7.89
C VAL A 32 6.85 -23.82 8.99
N ALA A 33 5.63 -24.30 8.72
CA ALA A 33 4.78 -24.96 9.71
C ALA A 33 4.05 -26.22 9.16
N PRO A 34 4.75 -27.18 8.52
CA PRO A 34 4.11 -28.33 7.86
C PRO A 34 3.35 -29.24 8.84
N ALA A 35 3.77 -29.29 10.11
CA ALA A 35 3.11 -30.04 11.18
C ALA A 35 2.10 -29.19 11.99
N GLY A 36 1.76 -27.98 11.51
CA GLY A 36 0.78 -27.08 12.12
C GLY A 36 1.36 -26.03 13.08
N LYS A 37 2.56 -26.24 13.63
CA LYS A 37 3.33 -25.24 14.39
C LYS A 37 4.57 -24.81 13.61
N VAL A 38 4.96 -23.54 13.77
CA VAL A 38 6.18 -23.00 13.16
C VAL A 38 7.39 -23.73 13.71
N ASP A 39 8.21 -24.26 12.81
CA ASP A 39 9.50 -24.86 13.11
C ASP A 39 10.59 -23.78 12.98
N PRO A 40 11.37 -23.49 14.04
CA PRO A 40 12.41 -22.46 13.99
C PRO A 40 13.49 -22.71 12.95
N ALA A 41 13.87 -23.97 12.69
CA ALA A 41 14.89 -24.31 11.70
C ALA A 41 14.35 -24.13 10.28
N LEU A 42 13.08 -24.44 10.03
CA LEU A 42 12.43 -24.15 8.76
C LEU A 42 12.25 -22.64 8.56
N LEU A 43 11.87 -21.90 9.60
CA LEU A 43 11.74 -20.44 9.53
C LEU A 43 13.07 -19.76 9.17
N GLU A 44 14.17 -20.19 9.78
CA GLU A 44 15.51 -19.67 9.46
C GLU A 44 15.90 -20.01 8.01
N ARG A 45 15.66 -21.25 7.57
CA ARG A 45 15.93 -21.66 6.18
C ARG A 45 15.12 -20.85 5.17
N GLU A 46 13.85 -20.58 5.48
CA GLU A 46 12.89 -19.90 4.61
C GLU A 46 12.74 -18.41 4.97
N GLN A 47 13.76 -17.81 5.59
CA GLN A 47 13.71 -16.43 6.11
C GLN A 47 13.32 -15.42 5.03
N PHE A 48 13.84 -15.60 3.80
CA PHE A 48 13.48 -14.76 2.66
C PHE A 48 11.97 -14.78 2.38
N ALA A 49 11.35 -15.97 2.39
CA ALA A 49 9.92 -16.12 2.19
C ALA A 49 9.10 -15.53 3.35
N ALA A 50 9.55 -15.74 4.59
CA ALA A 50 8.91 -15.18 5.78
C ALA A 50 8.96 -13.64 5.80
N HIS A 51 10.11 -13.04 5.48
CA HIS A 51 10.24 -11.60 5.31
C HIS A 51 9.41 -11.08 4.14
N GLY A 52 9.39 -11.80 3.03
CA GLY A 52 8.55 -11.49 1.87
C GLY A 52 7.07 -11.39 2.24
N LEU A 53 6.55 -12.35 3.00
CA LEU A 53 5.19 -12.28 3.54
C LEU A 53 4.98 -11.06 4.45
N ALA A 54 5.95 -10.73 5.31
CA ALA A 54 5.84 -9.55 6.17
C ALA A 54 5.73 -8.25 5.36
N TRP A 55 6.49 -8.13 4.26
CA TRP A 55 6.41 -6.97 3.35
C TRP A 55 5.09 -6.93 2.56
N ILE A 56 4.61 -8.07 2.05
CA ILE A 56 3.29 -8.16 1.41
C ILE A 56 2.21 -7.70 2.40
N ALA A 57 2.18 -8.26 3.61
CA ALA A 57 1.19 -7.88 4.63
C ALA A 57 1.27 -6.39 5.00
N THR A 58 2.48 -5.81 5.02
CA THR A 58 2.68 -4.37 5.24
C THR A 58 2.07 -3.53 4.12
N TYR A 59 2.28 -3.91 2.86
CA TYR A 59 1.73 -3.19 1.71
C TYR A 59 0.21 -3.28 1.66
N VAL A 60 -0.36 -4.47 1.90
CA VAL A 60 -1.81 -4.67 1.95
C VAL A 60 -2.43 -3.90 3.12
N ALA A 61 -1.78 -3.85 4.28
CA ALA A 61 -2.21 -3.02 5.39
C ALA A 61 -2.16 -1.52 5.05
N ALA A 62 -1.12 -1.05 4.36
CA ALA A 62 -1.00 0.34 3.92
C ALA A 62 -2.11 0.72 2.94
N LEU A 63 -2.41 -0.10 1.94
CA LEU A 63 -3.52 0.10 1.00
C LEU A 63 -4.85 0.25 1.75
N ARG A 64 -5.15 -0.69 2.65
CA ARG A 64 -6.34 -0.66 3.50
C ARG A 64 -6.44 0.62 4.34
N GLN A 65 -5.35 1.05 4.97
CA GLN A 65 -5.38 2.29 5.77
C GLN A 65 -5.53 3.54 4.90
N MET A 66 -4.90 3.57 3.73
CA MET A 66 -5.03 4.69 2.78
C MET A 66 -6.47 4.83 2.26
N CYS A 67 -7.13 3.71 1.91
CA CYS A 67 -8.53 3.74 1.48
C CYS A 67 -9.44 4.25 2.60
N ARG A 68 -9.32 3.72 3.82
CA ARG A 68 -10.08 4.18 4.98
C ARG A 68 -9.86 5.65 5.30
N TRP A 69 -8.62 6.12 5.22
CA TRP A 69 -8.27 7.53 5.42
C TRP A 69 -8.97 8.44 4.40
N ALA A 70 -8.97 8.06 3.12
CA ALA A 70 -9.65 8.81 2.07
C ALA A 70 -11.18 8.79 2.25
N GLU A 71 -11.76 7.64 2.64
CA GLU A 71 -13.19 7.52 2.95
C GLU A 71 -13.62 8.37 4.15
N ALA A 72 -12.77 8.51 5.17
CA ALA A 72 -13.06 9.27 6.39
C ALA A 72 -13.06 10.80 6.18
N GLY A 73 -12.51 11.29 5.06
CA GLY A 73 -12.51 12.73 4.77
C GLY A 73 -11.38 13.23 3.87
N GLY A 74 -10.44 12.38 3.46
CA GLY A 74 -9.41 12.72 2.49
C GLY A 74 -9.91 12.72 1.04
N GLN A 75 -10.90 13.57 0.72
CA GLN A 75 -11.56 13.61 -0.60
C GLN A 75 -11.24 14.86 -1.43
N ASP A 76 -10.36 15.73 -0.94
CA ASP A 76 -9.82 16.84 -1.73
C ASP A 76 -8.86 16.32 -2.82
N GLU A 77 -8.56 17.16 -3.82
CA GLU A 77 -7.81 16.74 -5.02
C GLU A 77 -6.46 16.12 -4.67
N LEU A 78 -5.72 16.70 -3.71
CA LEU A 78 -4.40 16.23 -3.31
C LEU A 78 -4.48 14.81 -2.73
N GLU A 79 -5.42 14.57 -1.84
CA GLU A 79 -5.61 13.33 -1.11
C GLU A 79 -6.05 12.20 -2.03
N LEU A 80 -6.95 12.47 -2.96
CA LEU A 80 -7.37 11.50 -3.97
C LEU A 80 -6.24 11.16 -4.95
N LEU A 81 -5.40 12.13 -5.33
CA LEU A 81 -4.21 11.88 -6.14
C LEU A 81 -3.15 11.07 -5.36
N MET A 82 -2.97 11.34 -4.06
CA MET A 82 -2.11 10.56 -3.18
C MET A 82 -2.60 9.11 -3.06
N LEU A 83 -3.90 8.90 -2.85
CA LEU A 83 -4.53 7.58 -2.83
C LEU A 83 -4.28 6.84 -4.16
N GLN A 84 -4.59 7.49 -5.29
CA GLN A 84 -4.37 6.92 -6.63
C GLN A 84 -2.90 6.52 -6.85
N SER A 85 -1.97 7.39 -6.49
CA SER A 85 -0.53 7.15 -6.63
C SER A 85 -0.06 6.01 -5.73
N ALA A 86 -0.52 5.97 -4.48
CA ALA A 86 -0.16 4.92 -3.53
C ALA A 86 -0.67 3.55 -4.00
N TYR A 87 -1.93 3.47 -4.41
CA TYR A 87 -2.51 2.25 -4.96
C TYR A 87 -1.79 1.78 -6.21
N GLY A 88 -1.56 2.67 -7.18
CA GLY A 88 -0.88 2.29 -8.41
C GLY A 88 0.55 1.81 -8.19
N GLU A 89 1.30 2.44 -7.26
CA GLU A 89 2.65 2.01 -6.91
C GLU A 89 2.67 0.67 -6.17
N TYR A 90 1.87 0.53 -5.11
CA TYR A 90 1.95 -0.61 -4.21
C TYR A 90 1.38 -1.87 -4.87
N LEU A 91 0.34 -1.75 -5.70
CA LEU A 91 -0.18 -2.87 -6.49
C LEU A 91 0.81 -3.31 -7.58
N ALA A 92 1.53 -2.36 -8.20
CA ALA A 92 2.58 -2.70 -9.16
C ALA A 92 3.72 -3.48 -8.50
N GLN A 93 4.14 -3.07 -7.30
CA GLN A 93 5.17 -3.78 -6.54
C GLN A 93 4.68 -5.13 -5.99
N LEU A 94 3.43 -5.24 -5.53
CA LEU A 94 2.85 -6.53 -5.15
C LEU A 94 2.83 -7.52 -6.33
N SER A 95 2.54 -7.02 -7.53
CA SER A 95 2.47 -7.84 -8.76
C SER A 95 3.84 -8.16 -9.37
N GLY A 96 4.79 -7.21 -9.32
CA GLY A 96 6.08 -7.30 -10.01
C GLY A 96 7.28 -7.61 -9.11
N GLY A 97 7.16 -7.34 -7.81
CA GLY A 97 8.15 -7.61 -6.79
C GLY A 97 8.37 -6.42 -5.84
N ILE A 98 8.49 -6.72 -4.54
CA ILE A 98 8.71 -5.74 -3.48
C ILE A 98 10.21 -5.73 -3.14
N ALA A 99 10.81 -4.54 -3.16
CA ALA A 99 12.17 -4.35 -2.66
C ALA A 99 12.17 -4.37 -1.13
N ILE A 100 12.69 -5.45 -0.55
CA ILE A 100 12.91 -5.60 0.90
C ILE A 100 14.16 -4.81 1.32
N SER A 101 15.16 -4.81 0.43
CA SER A 101 16.36 -4.00 0.51
C SER A 101 16.73 -3.52 -0.90
N GLN A 102 17.84 -2.79 -1.04
CA GLN A 102 18.32 -2.35 -2.36
C GLN A 102 18.72 -3.53 -3.28
N VAL A 103 19.00 -4.70 -2.71
CA VAL A 103 19.49 -5.88 -3.46
C VAL A 103 18.58 -7.10 -3.33
N GLU A 104 17.54 -7.03 -2.49
CA GLU A 104 16.58 -8.12 -2.28
C GLU A 104 15.19 -7.70 -2.74
N ILE A 105 14.70 -8.38 -3.77
CA ILE A 105 13.37 -8.18 -4.32
C ILE A 105 12.61 -9.49 -4.22
N VAL A 106 11.57 -9.53 -3.38
CA VAL A 106 10.65 -10.67 -3.32
C VAL A 106 9.64 -10.55 -4.45
N ARG A 107 9.56 -11.58 -5.28
CA ARG A 107 8.58 -11.70 -6.37
C ARG A 107 7.51 -12.73 -6.01
N PRO A 108 6.32 -12.66 -6.63
CA PRO A 108 5.28 -13.67 -6.42
C PRO A 108 5.81 -15.12 -6.59
N GLY A 109 6.62 -15.35 -7.63
CA GLY A 109 7.22 -16.65 -7.91
C GLY A 109 8.15 -17.18 -6.81
N ASP A 110 8.82 -16.30 -6.06
CA ASP A 110 9.71 -16.72 -4.95
C ASP A 110 8.91 -17.34 -3.79
N LEU A 111 7.61 -17.03 -3.71
CA LEU A 111 6.67 -17.57 -2.73
C LEU A 111 5.75 -18.65 -3.32
N GLY A 112 5.96 -19.03 -4.59
CA GLY A 112 5.06 -19.96 -5.31
C GLY A 112 3.68 -19.37 -5.61
N LEU A 113 3.55 -18.05 -5.66
CA LEU A 113 2.31 -17.35 -5.98
C LEU A 113 2.18 -17.11 -7.48
N ASP A 114 0.94 -17.13 -7.96
CA ASP A 114 0.59 -16.74 -9.33
C ASP A 114 0.46 -15.22 -9.40
N SER A 115 1.25 -14.57 -10.27
CA SER A 115 1.15 -13.13 -10.49
C SER A 115 -0.18 -12.72 -11.14
N ALA A 116 -0.91 -13.66 -11.77
CA ALA A 116 -2.24 -13.40 -12.29
C ALA A 116 -3.28 -13.13 -11.19
N ALA A 117 -2.97 -13.45 -9.93
CA ALA A 117 -3.87 -13.18 -8.79
C ALA A 117 -4.18 -11.68 -8.59
N LEU A 118 -3.31 -10.79 -9.07
CA LEU A 118 -3.51 -9.34 -9.06
C LEU A 118 -3.80 -8.77 -10.45
N ASP A 119 -3.99 -9.61 -11.47
CA ASP A 119 -4.32 -9.16 -12.83
C ASP A 119 -5.84 -8.93 -13.01
N THR A 120 -6.41 -8.08 -12.16
CA THR A 120 -7.82 -7.71 -12.21
C THR A 120 -8.03 -6.36 -12.90
N PRO A 121 -9.23 -6.07 -13.45
CA PRO A 121 -9.49 -4.77 -14.06
C PRO A 121 -9.25 -3.56 -13.13
N PRO A 122 -9.69 -3.56 -11.85
CA PRO A 122 -9.40 -2.46 -10.92
C PRO A 122 -7.90 -2.28 -10.67
N VAL A 123 -7.18 -3.36 -10.44
CA VAL A 123 -5.73 -3.32 -10.19
C VAL A 123 -4.97 -2.78 -11.40
N ARG A 124 -5.24 -3.29 -12.61
CA ARG A 124 -4.62 -2.77 -13.84
C ARG A 124 -4.89 -1.30 -14.05
N LYS A 125 -6.13 -0.85 -13.81
CA LYS A 125 -6.53 0.55 -13.98
C LYS A 125 -5.77 1.46 -13.01
N LEU A 126 -5.65 1.08 -11.74
CA LEU A 126 -4.92 1.85 -10.73
C LEU A 126 -3.41 1.89 -11.01
N ILE A 127 -2.79 0.75 -11.38
CA ILE A 127 -1.37 0.70 -11.79
C ILE A 127 -1.12 1.67 -12.95
N ALA A 128 -1.95 1.62 -14.00
CA ALA A 128 -1.81 2.49 -15.15
C ALA A 128 -2.02 3.99 -14.81
N ALA A 129 -2.76 4.28 -13.74
CA ALA A 129 -3.09 5.63 -13.32
C ALA A 129 -1.98 6.33 -12.51
N ASN A 130 -0.96 5.60 -12.02
CA ASN A 130 0.23 6.19 -11.39
C ASN A 130 1.21 6.75 -12.45
N THR A 131 0.78 7.84 -13.09
CA THR A 131 1.52 8.49 -14.18
C THR A 131 2.42 9.62 -13.68
N ALA A 132 3.40 10.03 -14.52
CA ALA A 132 4.23 11.20 -14.23
C ALA A 132 3.40 12.48 -14.04
N ALA A 133 2.32 12.66 -14.82
CA ALA A 133 1.43 13.81 -14.69
C ALA A 133 0.71 13.86 -13.33
N VAL A 134 0.31 12.70 -12.79
CA VAL A 134 -0.28 12.61 -11.44
C VAL A 134 0.74 13.01 -10.38
N ARG A 135 1.96 12.46 -10.45
CA ARG A 135 3.04 12.80 -9.50
C ARG A 135 3.43 14.28 -9.57
N LEU A 136 3.45 14.86 -10.77
CA LEU A 136 3.70 16.29 -10.95
C LEU A 136 2.59 17.14 -10.32
N ARG A 137 1.31 16.78 -10.52
CA ARG A 137 0.18 17.50 -9.92
C ARG A 137 0.22 17.46 -8.39
N ILE A 138 0.59 16.31 -7.80
CA ILE A 138 0.81 16.19 -6.35
C ILE A 138 1.93 17.15 -5.91
N ALA A 139 3.05 17.19 -6.64
CA ALA A 139 4.17 18.07 -6.31
C ALA A 139 3.80 19.57 -6.39
N GLU A 140 3.01 19.97 -7.38
CA GLU A 140 2.46 21.33 -7.50
C GLU A 140 1.60 21.69 -6.29
N LEU A 141 0.61 20.84 -5.95
CA LEU A 141 -0.28 21.06 -4.81
C LEU A 141 0.46 21.14 -3.46
N ILE A 142 1.50 20.33 -3.29
CA ILE A 142 2.40 20.40 -2.12
C ILE A 142 3.21 21.70 -2.13
N GLY A 143 3.73 22.11 -3.28
CA GLY A 143 4.49 23.35 -3.45
C GLY A 143 3.67 24.58 -3.10
N ASP A 144 2.42 24.64 -3.59
CA ASP A 144 1.47 25.72 -3.29
C ASP A 144 1.08 25.76 -1.80
N SER A 145 1.27 24.64 -1.08
CA SER A 145 0.90 24.49 0.33
C SER A 145 2.06 24.62 1.30
N LEU A 146 3.26 25.02 0.85
CA LEU A 146 4.44 25.14 1.73
C LEU A 146 4.22 26.15 2.87
N GLU A 147 3.57 27.28 2.59
CA GLU A 147 3.29 28.32 3.60
C GLU A 147 2.19 27.89 4.58
N SER A 148 1.16 27.18 4.10
CA SER A 148 0.06 26.68 4.94
C SER A 148 0.44 25.42 5.72
N GLY A 149 1.42 24.66 5.22
CA GLY A 149 1.79 23.33 5.69
C GLY A 149 0.70 22.28 5.45
N ASN A 150 -0.17 22.51 4.45
CA ASN A 150 -1.22 21.58 4.06
C ASN A 150 -0.67 20.52 3.09
N PHE A 151 -0.21 19.39 3.60
CA PHE A 151 0.31 18.27 2.79
C PHE A 151 -0.70 17.12 2.67
N GLY A 152 -1.97 17.46 2.74
CA GLY A 152 -3.08 16.51 2.87
C GLY A 152 -3.66 16.49 4.28
N ALA A 153 -4.98 16.32 4.36
CA ALA A 153 -5.74 16.16 5.57
C ALA A 153 -5.25 14.94 6.35
N LEU A 154 -5.01 15.09 7.65
CA LEU A 154 -4.52 13.97 8.46
C LEU A 154 -5.63 13.00 8.90
N GLY A 155 -6.91 13.42 8.86
CA GLY A 155 -8.04 12.60 9.33
C GLY A 155 -7.92 12.20 10.81
N LEU A 156 -7.46 13.12 11.68
CA LEU A 156 -7.27 12.81 13.11
C LEU A 156 -8.56 12.81 13.92
N ASP A 157 -9.66 13.34 13.36
CA ASP A 157 -11.01 13.44 13.95
C ASP A 157 -11.07 13.99 15.39
N ASP A 158 -10.02 14.69 15.81
CA ASP A 158 -9.87 15.29 17.13
C ASP A 158 -9.12 16.63 17.00
N GLU A 159 -9.84 17.71 17.29
CA GLU A 159 -9.29 19.07 17.26
C GLU A 159 -8.14 19.27 18.25
N ALA A 160 -8.14 18.56 19.39
CA ALA A 160 -7.08 18.62 20.39
C ALA A 160 -5.79 18.03 19.84
N LEU A 161 -5.84 16.92 19.10
CA LEU A 161 -4.66 16.38 18.41
C LEU A 161 -4.12 17.35 17.35
N GLY A 162 -5.02 18.04 16.65
CA GLY A 162 -4.67 19.11 15.71
C GLY A 162 -3.92 20.26 16.40
N GLU A 163 -4.38 20.72 17.56
CA GLU A 163 -3.73 21.79 18.33
C GLU A 163 -2.38 21.35 18.91
N VAL A 164 -2.30 20.14 19.48
CA VAL A 164 -1.04 19.57 19.97
C VAL A 164 0.01 19.55 18.87
N ARG A 165 -0.33 19.07 17.66
CA ARG A 165 0.58 19.07 16.50
C ARG A 165 1.04 20.49 16.14
N ARG A 166 0.12 21.47 16.13
CA ARG A 166 0.46 22.87 15.84
C ARG A 166 1.41 23.45 16.88
N GLN A 167 1.18 23.17 18.17
CA GLN A 167 1.99 23.65 19.26
C GLN A 167 3.42 23.09 19.19
N PHE A 168 3.58 21.77 19.04
CA PHE A 168 4.91 21.14 18.96
C PHE A 168 5.67 21.48 17.68
N ARG A 169 5.00 21.79 16.56
CA ARG A 169 5.67 22.26 15.33
C ARG A 169 6.28 23.66 15.48
N ARG A 170 5.72 24.50 16.36
CA ARG A 170 6.20 25.89 16.58
C ARG A 170 7.39 25.96 17.53
N PHE A 171 7.51 25.00 18.44
CA PHE A 171 8.63 24.91 19.39
C PHE A 171 9.90 24.45 18.68
#